data_AF-R0M134-F1
#
_entry.id   AF-R0M134-F1
#
_cell.length_a   1.000
_cell.length_b   1.000
_cell.length_c   1.000
_cell.angle_alpha   90.00
_cell.angle_beta   90.00
_cell.angle_gamma   90.00
#
_symmetry.space_group_name_H-M   'P 1'
#
loop_
_entity.id
_entity.type
_entity.pdbx_description
1 polymer ?
#
loop_
_entity_poly.entity_id
_entity_poly.type
_entity_poly.pdbx_seq_one_letter_code
_entity_poly.pdbx_strand_id
1 'polypeptide(L)'
;MTQILENKFLKTTNNGKLLCTKCNRDFFTPDEFNEHCKSKKHLKNEVKTKEKIKDYKILSLIYNENILGYSFRIKIKSKPKFRILNGIEQCVESYNDDYYLVLRCKDYETSGFRMKGVKEIYEELTQEMYCPEEETYTINLFYKPKI
;
A
#
# COMPACT_ATOMS: atom_id res chain seq x y z
N MET A 1 38.22 8.00 -20.69
CA MET A 1 36.84 8.39 -21.07
C MET A 1 35.95 7.18 -20.90
N THR A 2 35.25 7.09 -19.78
CA THR A 2 34.40 5.94 -19.46
C THR A 2 33.05 6.14 -20.16
N GLN A 3 32.77 5.31 -21.17
CA GLN A 3 31.51 5.34 -21.91
C GLN A 3 30.36 5.03 -20.95
N ILE A 4 29.46 6.00 -20.74
CA ILE A 4 28.16 5.74 -20.13
C ILE A 4 27.37 4.97 -21.19
N LEU A 5 27.27 3.65 -21.02
CA LEU A 5 26.31 2.84 -21.75
C LEU A 5 24.94 3.53 -21.66
N GLU A 6 24.29 3.77 -22.80
CA GLU A 6 22.92 4.29 -22.90
C GLU A 6 21.95 3.31 -22.23
N ASN A 7 21.96 3.34 -20.90
CA ASN A 7 21.15 2.47 -20.09
C ASN A 7 19.81 3.18 -19.89
N LYS A 8 18.76 2.66 -20.52
CA LYS A 8 17.38 3.20 -20.45
C LYS A 8 16.83 3.38 -19.03
N PHE A 9 17.49 2.82 -18.01
CA PHE A 9 17.10 2.94 -16.60
C PHE A 9 17.88 4.01 -15.83
N LEU A 10 18.84 4.70 -16.46
CA LEU A 10 19.64 5.75 -15.84
C LEU A 10 18.94 7.10 -15.94
N LYS A 11 18.76 7.79 -14.81
CA LYS A 11 18.42 9.22 -14.75
C LYS A 11 19.40 9.95 -13.85
N THR A 12 19.69 11.21 -14.15
CA THR A 12 20.41 12.10 -13.22
C THR A 12 19.39 12.86 -12.38
N THR A 13 19.57 12.83 -11.06
CA THR A 13 18.80 13.64 -10.12
C THR A 13 19.33 15.09 -10.11
N ASN A 14 18.52 16.04 -9.64
CA ASN A 14 18.90 17.45 -9.52
C ASN A 14 20.15 17.69 -8.64
N ASN A 15 20.53 16.71 -7.82
CA ASN A 15 21.69 16.76 -6.95
C ASN A 15 22.96 16.14 -7.58
N GLY A 16 22.94 15.87 -8.89
CA GLY A 16 24.07 15.28 -9.63
C GLY A 16 24.29 13.77 -9.40
N LYS A 17 23.42 13.10 -8.64
CA LYS A 17 23.49 11.63 -8.42
C LYS A 17 22.83 10.86 -9.55
N LEU A 18 23.30 9.63 -9.78
CA LEU A 18 22.76 8.69 -10.74
C LEU A 18 21.63 7.85 -10.10
N LEU A 19 20.43 7.89 -10.65
CA LEU A 19 19.26 7.16 -10.21
C LEU A 19 18.97 6.00 -11.17
N CYS A 20 18.82 4.79 -10.63
CA CYS A 20 18.22 3.67 -11.34
C CYS A 20 16.70 3.70 -11.23
N THR A 21 16.01 4.05 -12.31
CA THR A 21 14.53 4.12 -12.33
C THR A 21 13.86 2.77 -12.11
N LYS A 22 14.54 1.67 -12.46
CA LYS A 22 14.04 0.30 -12.24
C LYS A 22 14.07 -0.12 -10.77
N CYS A 23 15.00 0.41 -9.98
CA CYS A 23 15.20 0.01 -8.58
C CYS A 23 14.98 1.14 -7.57
N ASN A 24 14.67 2.35 -8.05
CA ASN A 24 14.56 3.59 -7.30
C ASN A 24 15.70 3.77 -6.27
N ARG A 25 16.95 3.60 -6.73
CA ARG A 25 18.16 3.68 -5.90
C ARG A 25 19.15 4.66 -6.51
N ASP A 26 19.73 5.49 -5.65
CA ASP A 26 20.77 6.46 -6.01
C ASP A 26 22.18 5.85 -5.92
N PHE A 27 23.06 6.33 -6.80
CA PHE A 27 24.45 5.97 -6.93
C PHE A 27 25.29 7.23 -7.15
N PHE A 28 26.52 7.22 -6.62
CA PHE A 28 27.41 8.38 -6.69
C PHE A 28 28.34 8.31 -7.88
N THR A 29 28.65 7.10 -8.37
CA THR A 29 29.54 6.90 -9.52
C THR A 29 28.88 6.07 -10.62
N PRO A 30 29.28 6.27 -11.90
CA PRO A 30 28.85 5.42 -13.01
C PRO A 30 29.21 3.95 -12.82
N ASP A 31 30.34 3.64 -12.19
CA ASP A 31 30.81 2.27 -11.97
C ASP A 31 29.88 1.51 -11.00
N GLU A 32 29.49 2.14 -9.89
CA GLU A 32 28.51 1.59 -8.95
C GLU A 32 27.16 1.31 -9.63
N PHE A 33 26.72 2.21 -10.50
CA PHE A 33 25.49 2.05 -11.26
C PHE A 33 25.59 0.86 -12.25
N ASN A 34 26.71 0.73 -12.95
CA ASN A 34 26.94 -0.36 -13.90
C ASN A 34 27.02 -1.72 -13.20
N GLU A 35 27.68 -1.81 -12.05
CA GLU A 35 27.68 -3.02 -11.22
C GLU A 35 26.28 -3.36 -10.69
N HIS A 36 25.53 -2.34 -10.26
CA HIS A 36 24.14 -2.52 -9.88
C HIS A 36 23.31 -3.12 -11.02
N CYS A 37 23.44 -2.61 -12.25
CA CYS A 37 22.70 -3.12 -13.40
C CYS A 37 23.03 -4.59 -13.76
N LYS A 38 24.25 -5.04 -13.47
CA LYS A 38 24.67 -6.44 -13.64
C LYS A 38 24.19 -7.36 -12.51
N SER A 39 23.77 -6.80 -11.38
CA SER A 39 23.34 -7.60 -10.22
C SER A 39 22.09 -8.43 -10.51
N LYS A 40 22.05 -9.67 -10.00
CA LYS A 40 20.86 -10.55 -10.10
C LYS A 40 19.60 -9.87 -9.54
N LYS A 41 19.75 -8.99 -8.54
CA LYS A 41 18.65 -8.22 -7.96
C LYS A 41 18.07 -7.21 -8.94
N HIS A 42 18.90 -6.48 -9.68
CA HIS A 42 18.44 -5.56 -10.73
C HIS A 42 17.80 -6.30 -11.91
N LEU A 43 18.37 -7.43 -12.31
CA LEU A 43 17.84 -8.25 -13.40
C LEU A 43 16.47 -8.85 -13.05
N LYS A 44 16.30 -9.33 -11.81
CA LYS A 44 15.03 -9.88 -11.29
C LYS A 44 14.00 -8.81 -10.86
N ASN A 45 14.41 -7.55 -10.69
CA ASN A 45 13.49 -6.46 -10.36
C ASN A 45 12.66 -6.07 -11.59
N GLU A 46 11.87 -6.99 -12.13
CA GLU A 46 10.67 -6.55 -12.83
C GLU A 46 9.87 -5.77 -11.81
N VAL A 47 9.81 -4.44 -11.95
CA VAL A 47 8.75 -3.67 -11.34
C VAL A 47 7.49 -4.20 -12.01
N LYS A 48 6.93 -5.28 -11.45
CA LYS A 48 5.57 -5.68 -11.74
C LYS A 48 4.77 -4.51 -11.21
N THR A 49 4.36 -3.62 -12.12
CA THR A 49 3.44 -2.54 -11.84
C THR A 49 2.22 -3.23 -11.29
N LYS A 50 2.12 -3.26 -9.96
CA LYS A 50 0.98 -3.90 -9.32
C LYS A 50 -0.23 -3.04 -9.63
N GLU A 51 -1.36 -3.69 -9.80
CA GLU A 51 -2.59 -2.96 -10.09
C GLU A 51 -3.07 -2.24 -8.83
N LYS A 52 -3.72 -1.08 -8.98
CA LYS A 52 -4.45 -0.47 -7.88
C LYS A 52 -5.77 -1.18 -7.69
N ILE A 53 -6.21 -1.32 -6.43
CA ILE A 53 -7.56 -1.78 -6.14
C ILE A 53 -8.54 -0.68 -6.60
N LYS A 54 -9.45 -1.02 -7.51
CA LYS A 54 -10.43 -0.07 -8.09
C LYS A 54 -11.88 -0.43 -7.75
N ASP A 55 -12.16 -1.72 -7.58
CA ASP A 55 -13.51 -2.21 -7.34
C ASP A 55 -13.66 -2.59 -5.87
N TYR A 56 -14.31 -1.67 -5.14
CA TYR A 56 -14.63 -1.85 -3.73
C TYR A 56 -15.92 -1.09 -3.37
N LYS A 57 -16.59 -1.58 -2.33
CA LYS A 57 -17.75 -0.95 -1.72
C LYS A 57 -17.54 -0.85 -0.22
N ILE A 58 -17.88 0.30 0.34
CA ILE A 58 -17.86 0.54 1.78
C ILE A 58 -19.30 0.76 2.23
N LEU A 59 -19.76 -0.03 3.19
CA LEU A 59 -21.07 0.10 3.81
C LEU A 59 -20.90 0.51 5.27
N SER A 60 -21.84 1.29 5.79
CA SER A 60 -21.93 1.56 7.23
C SER A 60 -22.77 0.46 7.88
N LEU A 61 -22.34 0.02 9.06
CA LEU A 61 -23.02 -0.96 9.88
C LEU A 61 -23.40 -0.32 11.22
N ILE A 62 -24.45 -0.86 11.84
CA ILE A 62 -24.84 -0.54 13.22
C ILE A 62 -24.77 -1.85 13.98
N TYR A 63 -23.92 -1.92 15.00
CA TYR A 63 -23.84 -3.10 15.87
C TYR A 63 -24.78 -2.94 17.06
N ASN A 64 -24.76 -1.77 17.70
CA ASN A 64 -25.73 -1.34 18.72
C ASN A 64 -25.78 0.20 18.78
N GLU A 65 -26.51 0.75 19.74
CA GLU A 65 -26.73 2.21 19.89
C GLU A 65 -25.43 3.04 20.00
N ASN A 66 -24.33 2.44 20.45
CA ASN A 66 -23.07 3.13 20.71
C ASN A 66 -21.89 2.63 19.86
N ILE A 67 -22.09 1.58 19.07
CA ILE A 67 -21.06 0.93 18.26
C ILE A 67 -21.53 0.90 16.80
N LEU A 68 -20.77 1.60 15.96
CA LEU A 68 -20.93 1.62 14.52
C LEU A 68 -19.92 0.69 13.87
N GLY A 69 -20.05 0.46 12.57
CA GLY A 69 -19.07 -0.33 11.84
C GLY A 69 -18.94 0.06 10.38
N TYR A 70 -17.87 -0.45 9.76
CA TYR A 70 -17.65 -0.41 8.34
C TYR A 70 -17.60 -1.85 7.81
N SER A 71 -18.30 -2.11 6.70
CA SER A 71 -18.09 -3.31 5.89
C SER A 71 -17.39 -2.92 4.60
N PHE A 72 -16.16 -3.40 4.43
CA PHE A 72 -15.39 -3.24 3.21
C PHE A 72 -15.55 -4.50 2.38
N ARG A 73 -16.18 -4.40 1.21
CA ARG A 73 -16.28 -5.48 0.23
C ARG A 73 -15.42 -5.12 -0.98
N ILE A 74 -14.38 -5.91 -1.25
CA ILE A 74 -13.30 -5.54 -2.14
C ILE A 74 -13.06 -6.68 -3.13
N LYS A 75 -13.04 -6.38 -4.44
CA LYS A 75 -12.66 -7.36 -5.46
C LYS A 75 -11.14 -7.47 -5.56
N ILE A 76 -10.60 -8.63 -5.20
CA ILE A 76 -9.16 -8.95 -5.25
C ILE A 76 -8.90 -10.43 -5.51
N LYS A 77 -7.90 -10.68 -6.36
CA LYS A 77 -7.44 -12.01 -6.81
C LYS A 77 -6.83 -12.89 -5.72
N SER A 78 -6.35 -12.31 -4.62
CA SER A 78 -5.70 -13.06 -3.54
C SER A 78 -6.05 -12.51 -2.16
N LYS A 79 -6.12 -13.41 -1.17
CA LYS A 79 -6.39 -13.05 0.22
C LYS A 79 -5.35 -12.01 0.68
N PRO A 80 -5.78 -10.81 1.11
CA PRO A 80 -4.86 -9.78 1.56
C PRO A 80 -4.46 -10.05 3.01
N LYS A 81 -3.39 -9.39 3.44
CA LYS A 81 -3.14 -9.11 4.86
C LYS A 81 -3.61 -7.70 5.13
N PHE A 82 -4.31 -7.49 6.24
CA PHE A 82 -4.72 -6.17 6.66
C PHE A 82 -3.93 -5.71 7.89
N ARG A 83 -3.88 -4.39 8.06
CA ARG A 83 -3.51 -3.71 9.29
C ARG A 83 -4.41 -2.50 9.46
N ILE A 84 -4.63 -2.12 10.71
CA ILE A 84 -5.32 -0.89 11.07
C ILE A 84 -4.25 0.06 11.61
N LEU A 85 -4.19 1.27 11.08
CA LEU A 85 -3.19 2.26 11.45
C LEU A 85 -3.88 3.59 11.76
N ASN A 86 -3.36 4.33 12.73
CA ASN A 86 -3.79 5.71 12.92
C ASN A 86 -3.02 6.63 11.95
N GLY A 87 -3.68 7.67 11.43
CA GLY A 87 -3.08 8.63 10.51
C GLY A 87 -1.87 9.37 11.09
N ILE A 88 -1.75 9.48 12.42
CA ILE A 88 -0.56 10.03 13.10
C ILE A 88 0.68 9.16 12.86
N GLU A 89 0.52 7.85 12.71
CA GLU A 89 1.62 6.89 12.52
C GLU A 89 2.08 6.78 11.06
N GLN A 90 1.31 7.36 10.14
CA GLN A 90 1.68 7.47 8.74
C GLN A 90 2.28 8.86 8.54
N CYS A 91 3.47 8.99 7.95
CA CYS A 91 4.08 10.28 7.60
C CYS A 91 3.28 11.05 6.52
N VAL A 92 1.98 11.28 6.73
CA VAL A 92 1.13 12.14 5.90
C VAL A 92 1.49 13.60 6.19
N GLU A 93 1.68 14.38 5.14
CA GLU A 93 2.08 15.80 5.17
C GLU A 93 1.08 16.72 5.91
N SER A 94 -0.05 16.17 6.36
CA SER A 94 -1.10 16.87 7.09
C SER A 94 -1.57 16.01 8.26
N TYR A 95 -1.50 16.57 9.47
CA TYR A 95 -1.95 15.94 10.72
C TYR A 95 -3.39 15.44 10.56
N ASN A 96 -3.58 14.11 10.59
CA ASN A 96 -4.91 13.49 10.57
C ASN A 96 -4.93 12.36 11.61
N ASP A 97 -5.89 12.42 12.53
CA ASP A 97 -6.09 11.45 13.61
C ASP A 97 -7.15 10.40 13.26
N ASP A 98 -7.52 10.28 11.98
CA ASP A 98 -8.38 9.22 11.47
C ASP A 98 -7.64 7.88 11.38
N TYR A 99 -8.42 6.80 11.42
CA TYR A 99 -7.91 5.45 11.21
C TYR A 99 -7.95 5.04 9.74
N TYR A 100 -7.03 4.16 9.35
CA TYR A 100 -6.92 3.61 8.01
C TYR A 100 -6.87 2.09 8.05
N LEU A 101 -7.73 1.44 7.27
CA LEU A 101 -7.59 0.03 6.93
C LEU A 101 -6.58 -0.08 5.79
N VAL A 102 -5.42 -0.66 6.06
CA VAL A 102 -4.35 -0.86 5.07
C VAL A 102 -4.33 -2.32 4.63
N LEU A 103 -4.50 -2.54 3.33
CA LEU A 103 -4.44 -3.86 2.72
C LEU A 103 -3.14 -4.03 1.93
N ARG A 104 -2.52 -5.20 2.12
CA ARG A 104 -1.36 -5.65 1.36
C ARG A 104 -1.64 -7.02 0.77
N CYS A 105 -1.56 -7.13 -0.54
CA CYS A 105 -1.66 -8.40 -1.25
C CYS A 105 -0.59 -8.52 -2.33
N LYS A 106 -0.50 -9.71 -2.92
CA LYS A 106 0.55 -10.04 -3.89
C LYS A 106 0.37 -9.25 -5.18
N ASP A 107 -0.87 -9.18 -5.67
CA ASP A 107 -1.19 -8.75 -7.03
C ASP A 107 -1.46 -7.25 -7.15
N TYR A 108 -1.74 -6.59 -6.02
CA TYR A 108 -2.08 -5.16 -5.98
C TYR A 108 -1.10 -4.33 -5.15
N GLU A 109 -1.05 -3.04 -5.44
CA GLU A 109 -0.37 -2.05 -4.61
C GLU A 109 -0.99 -2.00 -3.20
N THR A 110 -0.17 -1.68 -2.20
CA THR A 110 -0.69 -1.44 -0.85
C THR A 110 -1.72 -0.31 -0.90
N SER A 111 -2.92 -0.59 -0.40
CA SER A 111 -4.05 0.33 -0.50
C SER A 111 -4.59 0.65 0.90
N GLY A 112 -4.84 1.93 1.17
CA GLY A 112 -5.39 2.40 2.44
C GLY A 112 -6.80 2.95 2.27
N PHE A 113 -7.72 2.54 3.14
CA PHE A 113 -9.10 3.03 3.19
C PHE A 113 -9.31 3.85 4.46
N ARG A 114 -9.61 5.14 4.28
CA ARG A 114 -9.82 6.08 5.39
C ARG A 114 -11.15 5.82 6.09
N MET A 115 -11.12 5.76 7.42
CA MET A 115 -12.30 5.63 8.28
C MET A 115 -12.45 6.92 9.10
N LYS A 116 -13.53 7.64 8.86
CA LYS A 116 -13.79 8.95 9.48
C LYS A 116 -14.63 8.80 10.74
N GLY A 117 -14.43 9.71 11.70
CA GLY A 117 -15.25 9.75 12.91
C GLY A 117 -15.05 8.55 13.82
N VAL A 118 -13.92 7.86 13.70
CA VAL A 118 -13.58 6.68 14.53
C VAL A 118 -12.78 7.12 15.75
N LYS A 119 -13.32 6.92 16.95
CA LYS A 119 -12.60 7.18 18.21
C LYS A 119 -11.73 6.00 18.62
N GLU A 120 -12.27 4.80 18.55
CA GLU A 120 -11.64 3.56 19.01
C GLU A 120 -12.17 2.40 18.17
N ILE A 121 -11.29 1.48 17.77
CA ILE A 121 -11.64 0.29 16.98
C ILE A 121 -11.62 -0.93 17.89
N TYR A 122 -12.67 -1.74 17.80
CA TYR A 122 -12.79 -3.01 18.51
C TYR A 122 -12.23 -4.13 17.62
N GLU A 123 -10.92 -4.34 17.68
CA GLU A 123 -10.23 -5.34 16.86
C GLU A 123 -10.76 -6.76 17.11
N GLU A 124 -11.16 -7.07 18.34
CA GLU A 124 -11.74 -8.34 18.76
C GLU A 124 -13.09 -8.64 18.09
N LEU A 125 -13.79 -7.61 17.61
CA LEU A 125 -15.05 -7.74 16.87
C LEU A 125 -14.84 -7.82 15.35
N THR A 126 -13.59 -7.72 14.89
CA THR A 126 -13.26 -7.76 13.47
C THR A 126 -13.62 -9.11 12.86
N GLN A 127 -14.36 -9.08 11.76
CA GLN A 127 -14.72 -10.27 11.01
C GLN A 127 -14.19 -10.14 9.59
N GLU A 128 -13.37 -11.08 9.14
CA GLU A 128 -12.90 -11.14 7.76
C GLU A 128 -13.33 -12.44 7.08
N MET A 129 -13.60 -12.34 5.78
CA MET A 129 -13.93 -13.46 4.90
C MET A 129 -13.30 -13.22 3.54
N TYR A 130 -12.69 -14.25 2.97
CA TYR A 130 -12.22 -14.23 1.59
C TYR A 130 -12.90 -15.35 0.82
N CYS A 131 -13.60 -15.01 -0.26
CA CYS A 131 -14.17 -15.94 -1.21
C CYS A 131 -13.28 -15.97 -2.47
N PRO A 132 -12.48 -17.03 -2.69
CA PRO A 132 -11.60 -17.13 -3.86
C PRO A 132 -12.37 -17.20 -5.19
N GLU A 133 -13.51 -17.88 -5.21
CA GLU A 133 -14.32 -18.07 -6.43
C GLU A 133 -14.93 -16.76 -6.93
N GLU A 134 -15.37 -15.91 -6.00
CA GLU A 134 -15.87 -14.58 -6.32
C GLU A 134 -14.76 -13.52 -6.38
N GLU A 135 -13.50 -13.88 -6.10
CA GLU A 135 -12.39 -12.95 -5.90
C GLU A 135 -12.78 -11.78 -4.98
N THR A 136 -13.46 -12.09 -3.87
CA THR A 136 -14.07 -11.07 -3.00
C THR A 136 -13.54 -11.22 -1.59
N TYR A 137 -12.96 -10.14 -1.07
CA TYR A 137 -12.59 -10.00 0.33
C TYR A 137 -13.57 -9.06 1.03
N THR A 138 -14.12 -9.54 2.13
CA THR A 138 -15.00 -8.77 3.01
C THR A 138 -14.33 -8.66 4.37
N ILE A 139 -14.23 -7.43 4.89
CA ILE A 139 -13.83 -7.21 6.28
C ILE A 139 -14.82 -6.24 6.93
N ASN A 140 -15.36 -6.66 8.07
CA ASN A 140 -16.23 -5.87 8.93
C ASN A 140 -15.41 -5.41 10.13
N LEU A 141 -15.41 -4.11 10.36
CA LEU A 141 -14.76 -3.46 11.50
C LEU A 141 -15.81 -2.73 12.32
N PHE A 142 -15.71 -2.81 13.64
CA PHE A 142 -16.62 -2.11 14.55
C PHE A 142 -15.84 -1.11 15.38
N TYR A 143 -16.48 0.02 15.68
CA TYR A 143 -15.83 1.15 16.31
C TYR A 143 -16.78 2.00 17.14
N LYS A 144 -16.20 2.71 18.10
CA LYS A 144 -16.86 3.79 18.83
C LYS A 144 -16.73 5.10 18.05
N PRO A 145 -17.82 5.83 17.77
CA PRO A 145 -17.74 7.09 17.05
C PRO A 145 -17.09 8.21 17.89
N LYS A 146 -16.44 9.17 17.22
CA LYS A 146 -16.09 10.48 17.81
C LYS A 146 -17.40 11.25 17.99
N ILE A 147 -17.68 11.69 19.23
CA ILE A 147 -18.82 12.56 19.58
C ILE A 147 -18.40 14.00 19.32
#